data_AF-A0A238BJE3-F1
#
_entry.id   AF-A0A238BJE3-F1
#
_cell.length_a   1.000
_cell.length_b   1.000
_cell.length_c   1.000
_cell.angle_alpha   90.00
_cell.angle_beta   90.00
_cell.angle_gamma   90.00
#
_symmetry.space_group_name_H-M   'P 1'
#
loop_
_entity.id
_entity.type
_entity.pdbx_description
1 polymer ?
#
loop_
_entity_poly.entity_id
_entity_poly.type
_entity_poly.pdbx_seq_one_letter_code
_entity_poly.pdbx_strand_id
1 'polypeptide(L)'
;MHIFLLSDIFGCLAFALLAAWFMTRPDTDIRFQEKVVFSFFFAGAIICLGMSFTFHTVSCHSVAVVRIFCKLDYLGISLLIIGSFVPWLYYGFYCRREPKITYIAMVCVLGLVAVVVSLWDKFSESRYRPLRAGVFLSLGCSGVVPTVHFIITDGVSTLFEVASFHWLLLMAALYIFGTLLYATRTPERFFPGK
;
A
#
# COMPACT_ATOMS: atom_id res chain seq x y z
N MET A 1 -4.55 -16.92 -14.15
CA MET A 1 -3.60 -15.99 -14.79
C MET A 1 -4.30 -14.83 -15.52
N HIS A 2 -5.25 -15.10 -16.43
CA HIS A 2 -6.00 -14.04 -17.14
C HIS A 2 -6.79 -13.08 -16.24
N ILE A 3 -7.40 -13.58 -15.16
CA ILE A 3 -8.20 -12.73 -14.23
C ILE A 3 -7.32 -11.69 -13.53
N PHE A 4 -6.12 -12.06 -13.07
CA PHE A 4 -5.17 -11.16 -12.42
C PHE A 4 -4.62 -10.09 -13.36
N LEU A 5 -4.34 -10.44 -14.61
CA LEU A 5 -3.88 -9.48 -15.62
C LEU A 5 -4.92 -8.39 -15.90
N LEU A 6 -6.18 -8.78 -16.03
CA LEU A 6 -7.28 -7.85 -16.28
C LEU A 6 -7.54 -6.96 -15.06
N SER A 7 -7.54 -7.50 -13.84
CA SER A 7 -7.75 -6.70 -12.63
C SER A 7 -6.69 -5.61 -12.45
N ASP A 8 -5.42 -5.96 -12.68
CA ASP A 8 -4.31 -5.04 -12.41
C ASP A 8 -4.24 -3.93 -13.46
N ILE A 9 -4.46 -4.23 -14.75
CA ILE A 9 -4.45 -3.20 -15.79
C ILE A 9 -5.66 -2.27 -15.70
N PHE A 10 -6.86 -2.79 -15.45
CA PHE A 10 -8.03 -1.94 -15.26
C PHE A 10 -7.89 -1.07 -14.01
N GLY A 11 -7.37 -1.62 -12.92
CA GLY A 11 -7.05 -0.86 -11.71
C GLY A 11 -6.02 0.24 -11.99
N CYS A 12 -4.91 -0.09 -12.66
CA CYS A 12 -3.86 0.86 -13.02
C CYS A 12 -4.40 2.03 -13.86
N LEU A 13 -5.21 1.73 -14.88
CA LEU A 13 -5.85 2.76 -15.71
C LEU A 13 -6.85 3.60 -14.92
N ALA A 14 -7.67 2.98 -14.06
CA ALA A 14 -8.62 3.69 -13.22
C ALA A 14 -7.92 4.67 -12.28
N PHE A 15 -6.86 4.25 -11.59
CA PHE A 15 -6.07 5.12 -10.71
C PHE A 15 -5.33 6.21 -11.49
N ALA A 16 -4.82 5.93 -12.70
CA ALA A 16 -4.19 6.94 -13.54
C ALA A 16 -5.18 8.02 -14.02
N LEU A 17 -6.38 7.62 -14.44
CA LEU A 17 -7.44 8.55 -14.84
C LEU A 17 -7.93 9.37 -13.65
N LEU A 18 -8.12 8.74 -12.49
CA LEU A 18 -8.51 9.42 -11.26
C LEU A 18 -7.43 10.42 -10.81
N ALA A 19 -6.15 10.05 -10.89
CA ALA A 19 -5.04 10.93 -10.59
C ALA A 19 -5.01 12.14 -11.52
N ALA A 20 -5.15 11.94 -12.84
CA ALA A 20 -5.21 13.03 -13.81
C ALA A 20 -6.38 13.98 -13.54
N TRP A 21 -7.56 13.42 -13.27
CA TRP A 21 -8.74 14.20 -12.89
C TRP A 21 -8.51 14.99 -11.59
N PHE A 22 -7.88 14.39 -10.58
CA PHE A 22 -7.59 15.04 -9.29
C PHE A 22 -6.58 16.18 -9.44
N MET A 23 -5.51 15.98 -10.22
CA MET A 23 -4.47 16.99 -10.44
C MET A 23 -4.95 18.18 -11.27
N THR A 24 -5.93 17.99 -12.15
CA THR A 24 -6.49 19.05 -13.00
C THR A 24 -7.54 19.91 -12.28
N ARG A 25 -7.95 19.56 -11.04
CA ARG A 25 -8.86 20.40 -10.26
C ARG A 25 -8.22 21.76 -9.95
N PRO A 26 -8.95 22.87 -10.02
CA PRO A 26 -8.40 24.20 -9.73
C PRO A 26 -7.93 24.32 -8.28
N ASP A 27 -6.92 25.17 -8.03
CA ASP A 27 -6.36 25.38 -6.68
C ASP A 27 -7.34 26.04 -5.70
N THR A 28 -8.44 26.61 -6.21
CA THR A 28 -9.57 27.10 -5.41
C THR A 28 -10.30 25.98 -4.68
N ASP A 29 -10.33 24.78 -5.27
CA ASP A 29 -11.01 23.62 -4.72
C ASP A 29 -10.05 22.76 -3.89
N ILE A 30 -8.85 22.50 -4.44
CA ILE A 30 -7.85 21.60 -3.83
C ILE A 30 -6.50 22.30 -3.83
N ARG A 31 -5.98 22.58 -2.65
CA ARG A 31 -4.70 23.29 -2.50
C ARG A 31 -3.56 22.45 -3.09
N PHE A 32 -2.56 23.11 -3.66
CA PHE A 32 -1.38 22.43 -4.22
C PHE A 32 -0.71 21.43 -3.26
N GLN A 33 -0.63 21.75 -1.97
CA GLN A 33 -0.08 20.84 -0.96
C GLN A 33 -0.86 19.52 -0.86
N GLU A 34 -2.19 19.59 -0.94
CA GLU A 34 -3.06 18.41 -0.89
C GLU A 34 -2.90 17.57 -2.16
N LYS A 35 -2.75 18.23 -3.32
CA LYS A 35 -2.38 17.56 -4.57
C LYS A 35 -1.08 16.78 -4.45
N VAL A 36 -0.03 17.40 -3.92
CA VAL A 36 1.26 16.72 -3.70
C VAL A 36 1.10 15.52 -2.75
N VAL A 37 0.37 15.70 -1.65
CA VAL A 37 0.14 14.64 -0.66
C VAL A 37 -0.59 13.43 -1.26
N PHE A 38 -1.67 13.65 -2.02
CA PHE A 38 -2.40 12.59 -2.71
C PHE A 38 -1.62 12.01 -3.91
N SER A 39 -0.70 12.77 -4.51
CA SER A 39 0.14 12.26 -5.60
C SER A 39 0.98 11.05 -5.17
N PHE A 40 1.44 11.00 -3.92
CA PHE A 40 2.18 9.85 -3.39
C PHE A 40 1.31 8.59 -3.35
N PHE A 41 0.04 8.71 -2.96
CA PHE A 41 -0.92 7.60 -2.99
C PHE A 41 -1.18 7.13 -4.43
N PHE A 42 -1.49 8.05 -5.34
CA PHE A 42 -1.75 7.71 -6.74
C PHE A 42 -0.54 7.09 -7.42
N ALA A 43 0.65 7.67 -7.24
CA ALA A 43 1.88 7.12 -7.78
C ALA A 43 2.16 5.72 -7.22
N GLY A 44 2.00 5.52 -5.90
CA GLY A 44 2.13 4.22 -5.27
C GLY A 44 1.17 3.17 -5.86
N ALA A 45 -0.10 3.53 -6.06
CA ALA A 45 -1.12 2.64 -6.64
C ALA A 45 -0.83 2.28 -8.09
N ILE A 46 -0.51 3.27 -8.93
CA ILE A 46 -0.19 3.08 -10.35
C ILE A 46 1.06 2.21 -10.51
N ILE A 47 2.11 2.51 -9.73
CA ILE A 47 3.36 1.74 -9.77
C ILE A 47 3.12 0.31 -9.29
N CYS A 48 2.38 0.11 -8.19
CA CYS A 48 2.06 -1.21 -7.67
C CYS A 48 1.31 -2.07 -8.70
N LEU A 49 0.22 -1.55 -9.25
CA LEU A 49 -0.62 -2.30 -10.19
C LEU A 49 0.09 -2.50 -11.54
N GLY A 50 0.85 -1.50 -12.01
CA GLY A 50 1.65 -1.61 -13.23
C GLY A 50 2.78 -2.63 -13.11
N MET A 51 3.47 -2.68 -11.97
CA MET A 51 4.50 -3.69 -11.69
C MET A 51 3.90 -5.10 -11.59
N SER A 52 2.76 -5.26 -10.91
CA SER A 52 2.02 -6.54 -10.83
C SER A 52 1.58 -7.03 -12.22
N PHE A 53 0.97 -6.15 -13.01
CA PHE A 53 0.58 -6.44 -14.38
C PHE A 53 1.76 -6.89 -15.24
N THR A 54 2.87 -6.15 -15.17
CA THR A 54 4.06 -6.47 -15.97
C THR A 54 4.66 -7.80 -15.54
N PHE A 55 4.75 -8.06 -14.24
CA PHE A 55 5.23 -9.34 -13.69
C PHE A 55 4.41 -10.52 -14.18
N HIS A 56 3.08 -10.45 -14.09
CA HIS A 56 2.22 -11.53 -14.56
C HIS A 56 2.30 -11.71 -16.08
N THR A 57 2.53 -10.63 -16.85
CA THR A 57 2.66 -10.69 -18.31
C THR A 57 3.94 -11.40 -18.74
N VAL A 58 5.07 -11.10 -18.09
CA VAL A 58 6.38 -11.68 -18.43
C VAL A 58 6.68 -12.98 -17.67
N SER A 59 5.69 -13.50 -16.93
CA SER A 59 5.87 -14.66 -16.05
C SER A 59 6.31 -15.95 -16.75
N CYS A 60 6.09 -16.06 -18.06
CA CYS A 60 6.47 -17.21 -18.89
C CYS A 60 7.80 -17.05 -19.63
N HIS A 61 8.49 -15.91 -19.52
CA HIS A 61 9.65 -15.60 -20.37
C HIS A 61 10.92 -16.37 -19.98
N SER A 62 11.43 -16.16 -18.77
CA SER A 62 12.63 -16.85 -18.25
C SER A 62 12.74 -16.73 -16.75
N VAL A 63 13.43 -17.66 -16.10
CA VAL A 63 13.61 -17.65 -14.63
C VAL A 63 14.27 -16.36 -14.14
N ALA A 64 15.23 -15.81 -14.88
CA ALA A 64 15.90 -14.56 -14.53
C ALA A 64 14.95 -13.36 -14.57
N VAL A 65 14.18 -13.22 -15.66
CA VAL A 65 13.19 -12.14 -15.83
C VAL A 65 12.11 -12.23 -14.74
N VAL A 66 11.57 -13.42 -14.50
CA VAL A 66 10.54 -13.64 -13.47
C VAL A 66 11.03 -13.23 -12.09
N ARG A 67 12.29 -13.54 -11.73
CA ARG A 67 12.86 -13.13 -10.44
C ARG A 67 12.95 -11.62 -10.29
N ILE A 68 13.37 -10.90 -11.34
CA ILE A 68 13.47 -9.44 -11.32
C ILE A 68 12.09 -8.81 -11.16
N PHE A 69 11.12 -9.21 -11.99
CA PHE A 69 9.79 -8.63 -11.93
C PHE A 69 9.01 -9.03 -10.67
N CYS A 70 9.29 -10.18 -10.07
CA CYS A 70 8.74 -10.56 -8.76
C CYS A 70 9.24 -9.62 -7.65
N LYS A 71 10.51 -9.20 -7.70
CA LYS A 71 11.06 -8.21 -6.76
C LYS A 71 10.43 -6.83 -6.96
N LEU A 72 10.21 -6.43 -8.22
CA LEU A 72 9.55 -5.16 -8.54
C LEU A 72 8.08 -5.16 -8.06
N ASP A 73 7.37 -6.27 -8.17
CA ASP A 73 6.02 -6.42 -7.63
C ASP A 73 5.98 -6.15 -6.11
N TYR A 74 6.95 -6.69 -5.35
CA TYR A 74 7.08 -6.43 -3.91
C TYR A 74 7.46 -4.98 -3.58
N LEU A 75 8.29 -4.35 -4.41
CA LEU A 75 8.56 -2.92 -4.33
C LEU A 75 7.27 -2.12 -4.49
N GLY A 76 6.43 -2.48 -5.47
CA GLY A 76 5.12 -1.89 -5.72
C GLY A 76 4.23 -1.89 -4.47
N ILE A 77 4.09 -3.05 -3.82
CA ILE A 77 3.30 -3.19 -2.57
C ILE A 77 3.85 -2.24 -1.48
N SER A 78 5.17 -2.18 -1.32
CA SER A 78 5.81 -1.29 -0.33
C SER A 78 5.47 0.17 -0.61
N LEU A 79 5.59 0.61 -1.87
CA LEU A 79 5.32 1.99 -2.28
C LEU A 79 3.84 2.36 -2.10
N LEU A 80 2.92 1.43 -2.37
CA LEU A 80 1.49 1.64 -2.12
C LEU A 80 1.17 1.79 -0.64
N ILE A 81 1.79 1.00 0.24
CA ILE A 81 1.59 1.13 1.69
C ILE A 81 2.12 2.49 2.16
N ILE A 82 3.35 2.88 1.78
CA ILE A 82 3.90 4.20 2.15
C ILE A 82 3.00 5.31 1.60
N GLY A 83 2.64 5.24 0.32
CA GLY A 83 1.83 6.25 -0.37
C GLY A 83 0.43 6.41 0.23
N SER A 84 -0.18 5.34 0.76
CA SER A 84 -1.49 5.41 1.42
C SER A 84 -1.45 6.04 2.81
N PHE A 85 -0.34 5.89 3.54
CA PHE A 85 -0.15 6.49 4.85
C PHE A 85 0.10 8.00 4.81
N VAL A 86 0.76 8.51 3.75
CA VAL A 86 1.11 9.94 3.61
C VAL A 86 -0.12 10.86 3.70
N PRO A 87 -1.20 10.69 2.90
CA PRO A 87 -2.40 11.51 3.02
C PRO A 87 -3.10 11.31 4.37
N TRP A 88 -3.22 10.08 4.84
CA TRP A 88 -3.88 9.79 6.10
C TRP A 88 -3.20 10.50 7.29
N LEU A 89 -1.87 10.43 7.39
CA LEU A 89 -1.10 11.12 8.44
C LEU A 89 -1.11 12.64 8.26
N TYR A 90 -1.12 13.12 7.01
CA TYR A 90 -1.17 14.55 6.72
C TYR A 90 -2.47 15.18 7.24
N TYR A 91 -3.62 14.56 6.96
CA TYR A 91 -4.92 15.04 7.44
C TYR A 91 -5.17 14.70 8.91
N GLY A 92 -4.74 13.52 9.37
CA GLY A 92 -4.83 13.14 10.77
C GLY A 92 -4.11 14.13 11.68
N PHE A 93 -2.89 14.53 11.34
CA PHE A 93 -2.13 15.51 12.13
C PHE A 93 -2.06 16.89 11.45
N TYR A 94 -3.13 17.32 10.77
CA TYR A 94 -3.12 18.55 9.96
C TYR A 94 -2.60 19.76 10.75
N CYS A 95 -3.16 19.96 11.96
CA CYS A 95 -2.83 21.08 12.86
C CYS A 95 -1.52 20.90 13.63
N ARG A 96 -0.93 19.69 13.68
CA ARG A 96 0.24 19.38 14.51
C ARG A 96 1.42 18.95 13.65
N ARG A 97 2.40 19.86 13.46
CA ARG A 97 3.54 19.63 12.56
C ARG A 97 4.49 18.52 13.02
N GLU A 98 4.83 18.47 14.31
CA GLU A 98 5.78 17.50 14.87
C GLU A 98 5.34 16.04 14.68
N PRO A 99 4.14 15.59 15.15
CA PRO A 99 3.71 14.21 14.96
C PRO A 99 3.52 13.87 13.48
N LYS A 100 3.01 14.82 12.66
CA LYS A 100 2.85 14.64 11.22
C LYS A 100 4.16 14.23 10.54
N ILE A 101 5.23 15.01 10.74
CA ILE A 101 6.53 14.74 10.11
C ILE A 101 7.15 13.46 10.68
N THR A 102 7.07 13.27 12.00
CA THR A 102 7.65 12.11 12.68
C THR A 102 7.05 10.79 12.17
N TYR A 103 5.72 10.71 12.05
CA TYR A 103 5.06 9.49 11.59
C TYR A 103 5.22 9.25 10.09
N ILE A 104 5.24 10.30 9.26
CA ILE A 104 5.55 10.15 7.83
C ILE A 104 6.99 9.62 7.66
N ALA A 105 7.95 10.19 8.38
CA ALA A 105 9.34 9.72 8.35
C ALA A 105 9.46 8.26 8.83
N MET A 106 8.78 7.90 9.92
CA MET A 106 8.73 6.53 10.44
C MET A 106 8.25 5.55 9.36
N VAL A 107 7.12 5.83 8.71
CA VAL A 107 6.56 4.94 7.68
C VAL A 107 7.47 4.84 6.47
N CYS A 108 8.11 5.94 6.05
CA CYS A 108 9.10 5.91 4.97
C CYS A 108 10.32 5.03 5.33
N VAL A 109 10.83 5.12 6.56
CA VAL A 109 11.96 4.29 7.02
C VAL A 109 11.56 2.82 7.09
N LEU A 110 10.42 2.49 7.70
CA LEU A 110 9.91 1.12 7.78
C LEU A 110 9.63 0.55 6.38
N GLY A 111 9.08 1.37 5.49
CA GLY A 111 8.84 1.02 4.10
C GLY A 111 10.13 0.77 3.33
N LEU A 112 11.17 1.58 3.53
CA LEU A 112 12.48 1.34 2.92
C LEU A 112 13.10 0.04 3.42
N VAL A 113 12.98 -0.27 4.71
CA VAL A 113 13.42 -1.57 5.26
C VAL A 113 12.65 -2.71 4.59
N ALA A 114 11.33 -2.58 4.43
CA ALA A 114 10.52 -3.58 3.74
C ALA A 114 10.95 -3.77 2.28
N VAL A 115 11.32 -2.69 1.58
CA VAL A 115 11.87 -2.75 0.21
C VAL A 115 13.20 -3.50 0.20
N VAL A 116 14.15 -3.12 1.04
CA VAL A 116 15.48 -3.75 1.10
C VAL A 116 15.37 -5.25 1.37
N VAL A 117 14.52 -5.62 2.35
CA VAL A 117 14.22 -7.02 2.66
C VAL A 117 13.58 -7.74 1.47
N SER A 118 12.67 -7.09 0.75
CA SER A 118 11.99 -7.69 -0.42
C SER A 118 12.91 -7.87 -1.63
N LEU A 119 13.95 -7.04 -1.77
CA LEU A 119 14.92 -7.12 -2.84
C LEU A 119 16.00 -8.19 -2.59
N TRP A 120 16.11 -8.69 -1.34
CA TRP A 120 17.10 -9.69 -0.95
C TRP A 120 16.79 -11.07 -1.57
N ASP A 121 17.73 -11.64 -2.33
CA ASP A 121 17.52 -12.87 -3.11
C ASP A 121 17.04 -14.07 -2.29
N LYS A 122 17.67 -14.32 -1.14
CA LYS A 122 17.27 -15.37 -0.19
C LYS A 122 15.83 -15.22 0.31
N PHE A 123 15.34 -13.98 0.41
CA PHE A 123 13.99 -13.67 0.87
C PHE A 123 12.93 -13.83 -0.22
N SER A 124 13.36 -13.90 -1.49
CA SER A 124 12.48 -14.19 -2.64
C SER A 124 12.05 -15.66 -2.70
N GLU A 125 12.75 -16.56 -2.01
CA GLU A 125 12.41 -17.99 -1.98
C GLU A 125 11.01 -18.23 -1.39
N SER A 126 10.30 -19.22 -1.96
CA SER A 126 8.93 -19.56 -1.56
C SER A 126 8.80 -19.93 -0.06
N ARG A 127 9.90 -20.37 0.57
CA ARG A 127 9.97 -20.72 2.00
C ARG A 127 9.75 -19.51 2.92
N TYR A 128 10.16 -18.30 2.52
CA TYR A 128 10.04 -17.08 3.33
C TYR A 128 8.75 -16.29 3.06
N ARG A 129 7.81 -16.86 2.29
CA ARG A 129 6.51 -16.25 2.03
C ARG A 129 5.75 -15.76 3.28
N PRO A 130 5.62 -16.54 4.37
CA PRO A 130 4.94 -16.04 5.58
C PRO A 130 5.73 -14.92 6.26
N LEU A 131 7.07 -14.93 6.16
CA LEU A 131 7.90 -13.87 6.72
C LEU A 131 7.73 -12.57 5.92
N ARG A 132 7.67 -12.62 4.58
CA ARG A 132 7.31 -11.48 3.74
C ARG A 132 5.94 -10.91 4.08
N ALA A 133 4.94 -11.78 4.19
CA ALA A 133 3.60 -11.38 4.62
C ALA A 133 3.65 -10.69 5.99
N GLY A 134 4.44 -11.21 6.93
CA GLY A 134 4.67 -10.61 8.24
C GLY A 134 5.30 -9.22 8.17
N VAL A 135 6.29 -8.98 7.30
CA VAL A 135 6.92 -7.67 7.12
C VAL A 135 5.92 -6.64 6.61
N PHE A 136 5.17 -6.95 5.55
CA PHE A 136 4.15 -6.04 5.00
C PHE A 136 2.99 -5.80 5.97
N LEU A 137 2.56 -6.85 6.68
CA LEU A 137 1.54 -6.74 7.70
C LEU A 137 2.02 -5.86 8.86
N SER A 138 3.26 -6.02 9.31
CA SER A 138 3.85 -5.19 10.38
C SER A 138 3.96 -3.73 9.94
N LEU A 139 4.31 -3.47 8.67
CA LEU A 139 4.32 -2.13 8.09
C LEU A 139 2.91 -1.52 8.12
N GLY A 140 1.87 -2.26 7.73
CA GLY A 140 0.49 -1.80 7.84
C GLY A 140 0.02 -1.60 9.30
N CYS A 141 0.38 -2.52 10.19
CA CYS A 141 0.05 -2.42 11.62
C CYS A 141 0.79 -1.29 12.35
N SER A 142 1.87 -0.75 11.78
CA SER A 142 2.57 0.41 12.34
C SER A 142 1.64 1.62 12.52
N GLY A 143 0.54 1.70 11.75
CA GLY A 143 -0.52 2.72 11.87
C GLY A 143 -1.29 2.71 13.19
N VAL A 144 -1.17 1.65 14.00
CA VAL A 144 -1.74 1.62 15.35
C VAL A 144 -1.10 2.70 16.24
N VAL A 145 0.20 2.93 16.11
CA VAL A 145 0.93 3.92 16.93
C VAL A 145 0.42 5.36 16.71
N PRO A 146 0.38 5.91 15.47
CA PRO A 146 -0.20 7.23 15.23
C PRO A 146 -1.69 7.31 15.59
N THR A 147 -2.44 6.22 15.42
CA THR A 147 -3.85 6.17 15.83
C THR A 147 -4.00 6.36 17.35
N VAL A 148 -3.23 5.61 18.14
CA VAL A 148 -3.27 5.71 19.60
C VAL A 148 -2.83 7.10 20.06
N HIS A 149 -1.78 7.66 19.45
CA HIS A 149 -1.38 9.04 19.72
C HIS A 149 -2.54 10.01 19.47
N PHE A 150 -3.17 9.93 18.29
CA PHE A 150 -4.29 10.80 17.93
C PHE A 150 -5.46 10.68 18.92
N ILE A 151 -5.81 9.47 19.35
CA ILE A 151 -6.86 9.24 20.36
C ILE A 151 -6.54 9.96 21.67
N ILE A 152 -5.29 9.87 22.13
CA ILE A 152 -4.86 10.50 23.37
C ILE A 152 -4.89 12.03 23.26
N THR A 153 -4.56 12.58 22.10
CA THR A 153 -4.38 14.02 21.93
C THR A 153 -5.61 14.80 21.48
N ASP A 154 -6.47 14.19 20.67
CA ASP A 154 -7.60 14.84 20.01
C ASP A 154 -8.93 14.14 20.32
N GLY A 155 -8.90 12.97 20.99
CA GLY A 155 -10.07 12.25 21.44
C GLY A 155 -10.69 11.32 20.38
N VAL A 156 -11.49 10.37 20.86
CA VAL A 156 -12.10 9.32 20.02
C VAL A 156 -13.17 9.89 19.08
N SER A 157 -13.97 10.87 19.52
CA SER A 157 -15.04 11.44 18.69
C SER A 157 -14.49 12.11 17.44
N THR A 158 -13.44 12.93 17.59
CA THR A 158 -12.78 13.62 16.48
C THR A 158 -12.11 12.64 15.51
N LEU A 159 -11.63 11.49 15.99
CA LEU A 159 -11.06 10.44 15.15
C LEU A 159 -12.10 9.88 14.16
N PHE A 160 -13.32 9.66 14.61
CA PHE A 160 -14.37 9.09 13.78
C PHE A 160 -15.10 10.13 12.90
N GLU A 161 -15.30 11.35 13.42
CA GLU A 161 -16.03 12.41 12.72
C GLU A 161 -15.16 13.19 11.72
N VAL A 162 -13.91 13.50 12.08
CA VAL A 162 -13.03 14.37 11.27
C VAL A 162 -12.01 13.53 10.50
N ALA A 163 -11.35 12.58 11.16
CA ALA A 163 -10.33 11.75 10.51
C ALA A 163 -10.92 10.55 9.75
N SER A 164 -12.25 10.40 9.74
CA SER A 164 -12.95 9.37 8.96
C SER A 164 -12.42 7.94 9.22
N PHE A 165 -12.05 7.68 10.48
CA PHE A 165 -11.30 6.49 10.87
C PHE A 165 -11.99 5.15 10.60
N HIS A 166 -13.32 5.14 10.46
CA HIS A 166 -14.07 3.96 10.01
C HIS A 166 -13.53 3.40 8.68
N TRP A 167 -13.12 4.27 7.74
CA TRP A 167 -12.54 3.85 6.47
C TRP A 167 -11.14 3.25 6.63
N LEU A 168 -10.37 3.74 7.61
CA LEU A 168 -9.09 3.15 7.94
C LEU A 168 -9.25 1.75 8.54
N LEU A 169 -10.25 1.53 9.40
CA LEU A 169 -10.58 0.21 9.93
C LEU A 169 -11.00 -0.75 8.82
N LEU A 170 -11.83 -0.30 7.87
CA LEU A 170 -12.19 -1.10 6.71
C LEU A 170 -10.94 -1.43 5.86
N MET A 171 -10.07 -0.44 5.62
CA MET A 171 -8.82 -0.64 4.90
C MET A 171 -7.95 -1.68 5.61
N ALA A 172 -7.74 -1.55 6.93
CA ALA A 172 -6.97 -2.49 7.73
C ALA A 172 -7.57 -3.91 7.68
N ALA A 173 -8.90 -4.04 7.76
CA ALA A 173 -9.58 -5.32 7.63
C ALA A 173 -9.34 -5.95 6.25
N LEU A 174 -9.42 -5.17 5.17
CA LEU A 174 -9.14 -5.63 3.81
C LEU A 174 -7.67 -6.05 3.64
N TYR A 175 -6.72 -5.30 4.20
CA TYR A 175 -5.29 -5.66 4.15
C TYR A 175 -4.99 -6.94 4.92
N ILE A 176 -5.54 -7.09 6.13
CA ILE A 176 -5.37 -8.30 6.95
C ILE A 176 -6.01 -9.49 6.23
N PHE A 177 -7.23 -9.33 5.74
CA PHE A 177 -7.95 -10.38 5.00
C PHE A 177 -7.17 -10.82 3.76
N GLY A 178 -6.73 -9.87 2.91
CA GLY A 178 -5.91 -10.17 1.74
C GLY A 178 -4.59 -10.87 2.09
N THR A 179 -3.92 -10.43 3.16
CA THR A 179 -2.68 -11.06 3.65
C THR A 179 -2.93 -12.49 4.13
N LEU A 180 -4.05 -12.73 4.83
CA LEU A 180 -4.42 -14.07 5.30
C LEU A 180 -4.73 -14.99 4.12
N LEU A 181 -5.46 -14.53 3.10
CA LEU A 181 -5.68 -15.31 1.88
C LEU A 181 -4.36 -15.65 1.19
N TYR A 182 -3.46 -14.67 1.03
CA TYR A 182 -2.14 -14.86 0.42
C TYR A 182 -1.26 -15.86 1.20
N ALA A 183 -1.25 -15.76 2.53
CA ALA A 183 -0.44 -16.62 3.39
C ALA A 183 -1.00 -18.05 3.45
N THR A 184 -2.33 -18.20 3.49
CA THR A 184 -3.00 -19.50 3.66
C THR A 184 -3.31 -20.22 2.36
N ARG A 185 -3.24 -19.53 1.21
CA ARG A 185 -3.63 -20.05 -0.11
C ARG A 185 -5.10 -20.50 -0.13
N THR A 186 -5.99 -19.70 0.44
CA THR A 186 -7.42 -20.00 0.45
C THR A 186 -8.07 -19.30 -0.75
N PRO A 187 -8.89 -19.98 -1.58
CA PRO A 187 -9.46 -21.32 -1.39
C PRO A 187 -8.69 -22.49 -2.04
N GLU A 188 -7.63 -22.24 -2.80
CA GLU A 188 -6.92 -23.27 -3.59
C GLU A 188 -6.32 -24.40 -2.73
N ARG A 189 -6.06 -24.13 -1.44
CA ARG A 189 -5.67 -25.11 -0.44
C ARG A 189 -6.75 -26.15 -0.18
N PHE A 190 -8.02 -25.75 -0.22
CA PHE A 190 -9.16 -26.63 0.04
C PHE A 190 -9.66 -27.33 -1.23
N PHE A 191 -9.41 -26.74 -2.40
CA PHE A 191 -9.83 -27.27 -3.70
C PHE A 191 -8.68 -27.28 -4.71
N PRO A 192 -7.68 -28.16 -4.54
CA PRO A 192 -6.55 -28.23 -5.46
C PRO A 192 -7.02 -28.62 -6.87
N GLY A 193 -6.74 -27.76 -7.85
CA GLY A 193 -7.05 -27.99 -9.27
C GLY A 193 -8.47 -27.60 -9.71
N LYS A 194 -9.24 -26.90 -8.86
CA LYS A 194 -10.54 -26.31 -9.21
C LYS A 194 -10.55 -24.81 -8.99
#